data_AF-A0A8H7M444-F1
#
_entry.id   AF-A0A8H7M444-F1
#
_cell.length_a   1.000
_cell.length_b   1.000
_cell.length_c   1.000
_cell.angle_alpha   90.00
_cell.angle_beta   90.00
_cell.angle_gamma   90.00
#
_symmetry.space_group_name_H-M   'P 1'
#
loop_
_entity.id
_entity.type
_entity.pdbx_description
1 polymer ?
#
loop_
_entity_poly.entity_id
_entity_poly.type
_entity_poly.pdbx_seq_one_letter_code
_entity_poly.pdbx_strand_id
1 'polypeptide(L)'
;MYTLLQTVVVVALSGLALAIPAPTKTTPFDKRTISGVTAADCDGFTFTAAQVAAAASAAATHVSRGTTVGSNSYPHVFNNREGFTFNSGCRAPYYEFPLFRSSVYTGGDPSYNRVVIGSVSGSNAAFCDVITHYGASGNNFLQCD
;
A
#
# COMPACT_ATOMS: atom_id res chain seq x y z
N MET A 1 36.59 39.00 -66.93
CA MET A 1 35.78 37.76 -66.95
C MET A 1 36.27 36.89 -65.80
N TYR A 2 35.41 36.65 -64.79
CA TYR A 2 35.54 35.70 -63.64
C TYR A 2 36.73 35.90 -62.67
N THR A 3 36.70 35.75 -61.35
CA THR A 3 35.74 35.66 -60.22
C THR A 3 36.66 35.46 -59.00
N LEU A 4 36.42 36.08 -57.84
CA LEU A 4 36.92 35.52 -56.57
C LEU A 4 35.79 35.59 -55.54
N LEU A 5 35.09 34.47 -55.38
CA LEU A 5 34.11 34.26 -54.32
C LEU A 5 34.90 33.97 -53.04
N GLN A 6 34.91 34.89 -52.08
CA GLN A 6 35.46 34.64 -50.76
C GLN A 6 34.46 33.84 -49.91
N THR A 7 34.86 32.63 -49.56
CA THR A 7 34.15 31.72 -48.67
C THR A 7 34.18 32.25 -47.25
N VAL A 8 33.02 32.60 -46.68
CA VAL A 8 32.91 32.92 -45.25
C VAL A 8 32.70 31.62 -44.47
N VAL A 9 33.71 31.21 -43.72
CA VAL A 9 33.61 30.07 -42.78
C VAL A 9 32.96 30.57 -41.50
N VAL A 10 31.74 30.10 -41.22
CA VAL A 10 31.06 30.34 -39.93
C VAL A 10 31.40 29.19 -38.99
N VAL A 11 32.27 29.44 -38.02
CA VAL A 11 32.60 28.48 -36.95
C VAL A 11 31.52 28.57 -35.87
N ALA A 12 30.66 27.56 -35.78
CA ALA A 12 29.69 27.43 -34.69
C ALA A 12 30.39 26.85 -33.45
N LEU A 13 30.53 27.65 -32.39
CA LEU A 13 30.97 27.17 -31.07
C LEU A 13 29.79 26.47 -30.39
N SER A 14 29.80 25.14 -30.39
CA SER A 14 28.92 24.29 -29.60
C SER A 14 29.31 24.40 -28.12
N GLY A 15 28.58 25.20 -27.34
CA GLY A 15 28.74 25.25 -25.88
C GLY A 15 28.21 23.97 -25.24
N LEU A 16 29.08 23.20 -24.57
CA LEU A 16 28.66 22.11 -23.68
C LEU A 16 28.00 22.72 -22.43
N ALA A 17 26.68 22.65 -22.35
CA ALA A 17 25.95 22.95 -21.13
C ALA A 17 26.10 21.78 -20.15
N LEU A 18 26.84 22.00 -19.06
CA LEU A 18 26.88 21.09 -17.91
C LEU A 18 25.55 21.24 -17.15
N ALA A 19 24.62 20.31 -17.35
CA ALA A 19 23.43 20.23 -16.53
C ALA A 19 23.83 19.82 -15.10
N ILE A 20 23.78 20.77 -14.16
CA ILE A 20 23.91 20.48 -12.74
C ILE A 20 22.61 19.78 -12.30
N PRO A 21 22.64 18.53 -11.79
CA PRO A 21 21.44 17.92 -11.25
C PRO A 21 20.94 18.77 -10.08
N ALA A 22 19.70 19.25 -10.19
CA ALA A 22 19.04 19.95 -9.10
C ALA A 22 18.95 19.01 -7.89
N PRO A 23 19.14 19.50 -6.66
CA PRO A 23 18.90 18.70 -5.47
C PRO A 23 17.43 18.30 -5.46
N THR A 24 17.15 17.04 -5.77
CA THR A 24 15.85 16.43 -5.49
C THR A 24 15.65 16.54 -3.99
N LYS A 25 14.63 17.30 -3.56
CA LYS A 25 14.08 17.17 -2.21
C LYS A 25 13.58 15.74 -2.10
N THR A 26 14.43 14.85 -1.61
CA THR A 26 13.99 13.61 -0.98
C THR A 26 13.22 14.07 0.24
N THR A 27 11.91 14.27 0.08
CA THR A 27 11.01 14.24 1.23
C THR A 27 11.41 12.99 2.01
N PRO A 28 11.67 13.07 3.33
CA PRO A 28 11.85 11.89 4.13
C PRO A 28 10.71 10.95 3.74
N PHE A 29 11.02 9.72 3.34
CA PHE A 29 9.97 8.72 3.21
C PHE A 29 9.26 8.76 4.55
N ASP A 30 8.06 9.35 4.60
CA ASP A 30 7.25 9.36 5.81
C ASP A 30 7.15 7.90 6.20
N LYS A 31 7.89 7.52 7.24
CA LYS A 31 7.99 6.15 7.69
C LYS A 31 6.57 5.77 8.09
N ARG A 32 5.87 5.07 7.19
CA ARG A 32 4.52 4.58 7.41
C ARG A 32 4.55 3.72 8.66
N THR A 33 3.83 4.16 9.68
CA THR A 33 3.77 3.46 10.95
C THR A 33 2.43 2.75 11.05
N ILE A 34 2.47 1.42 11.07
CA ILE A 34 1.32 0.58 11.44
C ILE A 34 1.55 0.15 12.89
N SER A 35 0.72 0.65 13.80
CA SER A 35 0.84 0.34 15.23
C SER A 35 0.16 -0.99 15.57
N GLY A 36 0.71 -1.69 16.58
CA GLY A 36 0.08 -2.86 17.18
C GLY A 36 0.10 -4.15 16.37
N VAL A 37 0.86 -4.22 15.26
CA VAL A 37 0.90 -5.43 14.42
C VAL A 37 1.42 -6.64 15.20
N THR A 38 0.68 -7.74 15.12
CA THR A 38 1.05 -9.06 15.62
C THR A 38 1.05 -10.09 14.50
N ALA A 39 1.59 -11.28 14.79
CA ALA A 39 1.29 -12.48 14.00
C ALA A 39 -0.18 -12.88 14.19
N ALA A 40 -0.70 -13.74 13.32
CA ALA A 40 -2.05 -14.27 13.43
C ALA A 40 -2.12 -15.74 12.98
N ASP A 41 -3.04 -16.51 13.56
CA ASP A 41 -3.39 -17.87 13.14
C ASP A 41 -4.88 -17.97 12.80
N CYS A 42 -5.19 -18.16 11.52
CA CYS A 42 -6.54 -18.34 11.04
C CYS A 42 -6.85 -19.83 10.84
N ASP A 43 -7.06 -20.59 11.91
CA ASP A 43 -7.36 -22.04 11.87
C ASP A 43 -6.27 -22.87 11.14
N GLY A 44 -5.01 -22.68 11.53
CA GLY A 44 -3.83 -23.31 10.91
C GLY A 44 -3.25 -22.50 9.74
N PHE A 45 -3.93 -21.45 9.30
CA PHE A 45 -3.38 -20.46 8.38
C PHE A 45 -2.58 -19.40 9.13
N THR A 46 -1.37 -19.77 9.56
CA THR A 46 -0.42 -18.86 10.23
C THR A 46 0.15 -17.77 9.31
N PHE A 47 0.21 -16.56 9.85
CA PHE A 47 0.83 -15.37 9.26
C PHE A 47 1.81 -14.75 10.25
N THR A 48 3.01 -14.47 9.77
CA THR A 48 4.01 -13.71 10.52
C THR A 48 3.60 -12.24 10.65
N ALA A 49 4.07 -11.58 11.72
CA ALA A 49 3.86 -10.14 11.89
C ALA A 49 4.35 -9.31 10.69
N ALA A 50 5.40 -9.76 9.98
CA ALA A 50 5.88 -9.09 8.77
C ALA A 50 4.90 -9.17 7.59
N GLN A 51 4.24 -10.31 7.40
CA GLN A 51 3.19 -10.47 6.38
C GLN A 51 1.97 -9.61 6.70
N VAL A 52 1.53 -9.62 7.96
CA VAL A 52 0.42 -8.77 8.44
C VAL A 52 0.78 -7.29 8.25
N ALA A 53 1.99 -6.87 8.65
CA ALA A 53 2.47 -5.50 8.49
C ALA A 53 2.50 -5.07 7.02
N ALA A 54 2.95 -5.94 6.12
CA ALA A 54 3.02 -5.64 4.69
C ALA A 54 1.63 -5.40 4.09
N ALA A 55 0.66 -6.26 4.41
CA ALA A 55 -0.72 -6.11 3.97
C ALA A 55 -1.37 -4.85 4.58
N ALA A 56 -1.20 -4.63 5.88
CA ALA A 56 -1.74 -3.44 6.57
C ALA A 56 -1.16 -2.14 6.02
N SER A 57 0.13 -2.13 5.70
CA SER A 57 0.83 -1.01 5.08
C SER A 57 0.30 -0.71 3.67
N ALA A 58 0.05 -1.76 2.87
CA ALA A 58 -0.56 -1.62 1.55
C ALA A 58 -1.98 -1.07 1.63
N ALA A 59 -2.81 -1.63 2.53
CA ALA A 59 -4.16 -1.15 2.81
C ALA A 59 -4.15 0.34 3.17
N ALA A 60 -3.34 0.72 4.16
CA ALA A 60 -3.25 2.11 4.60
C ALA A 60 -2.74 3.03 3.46
N THR A 61 -1.89 2.53 2.56
CA THR A 61 -1.40 3.28 1.40
C THR A 61 -2.53 3.59 0.44
N HIS A 62 -3.32 2.59 0.10
CA HIS A 62 -4.48 2.75 -0.76
C HIS A 62 -5.53 3.68 -0.15
N VAL A 63 -5.87 3.51 1.14
CA VAL A 63 -6.78 4.42 1.86
C VAL A 63 -6.26 5.86 1.81
N SER A 64 -4.99 6.09 2.13
CA SER A 64 -4.41 7.44 2.15
C SER A 64 -4.37 8.12 0.78
N ARG A 65 -4.38 7.33 -0.30
CA ARG A 65 -4.34 7.81 -1.69
C ARG A 65 -5.72 7.84 -2.34
N GLY A 66 -6.76 7.34 -1.67
CA GLY A 66 -8.08 7.16 -2.27
C GLY A 66 -8.07 6.21 -3.48
N THR A 67 -7.21 5.19 -3.49
CA THR A 67 -7.11 4.21 -4.58
C THR A 67 -7.51 2.82 -4.10
N THR A 68 -7.82 1.93 -5.04
CA THR A 68 -8.16 0.52 -4.76
C THR A 68 -7.54 -0.42 -5.80
N VAL A 69 -7.48 -1.70 -5.49
CA VAL A 69 -7.01 -2.79 -6.36
C VAL A 69 -8.00 -3.96 -6.40
N GLY A 70 -7.98 -4.71 -7.50
CA GLY A 70 -8.88 -5.85 -7.71
C GLY A 70 -10.32 -5.45 -8.07
N SER A 71 -11.11 -6.43 -8.52
CA SER A 71 -12.51 -6.23 -8.92
C SER A 71 -13.43 -5.86 -7.75
N ASN A 72 -13.04 -6.23 -6.53
CA ASN A 72 -13.80 -5.96 -5.31
C ASN A 72 -13.36 -4.64 -4.64
N SER A 73 -12.47 -3.86 -5.28
CA SER A 73 -12.03 -2.54 -4.83
C SER A 73 -11.42 -2.53 -3.41
N TYR A 74 -10.42 -3.37 -3.18
CA TYR A 74 -9.71 -3.37 -1.90
C TYR A 74 -8.66 -2.25 -1.81
N PRO A 75 -8.42 -1.67 -0.62
CA PRO A 75 -9.19 -1.85 0.59
C PRO A 75 -10.55 -1.15 0.49
N HIS A 76 -11.56 -1.73 1.14
CA HIS A 76 -12.86 -1.11 1.30
C HIS A 76 -13.28 -1.12 2.76
N VAL A 77 -14.32 -0.36 3.08
CA VAL A 77 -14.84 -0.25 4.44
C VAL A 77 -15.28 -1.61 4.95
N PHE A 78 -14.82 -1.96 6.15
CA PHE A 78 -15.28 -3.11 6.92
C PHE A 78 -16.25 -2.62 8.00
N ASN A 79 -17.50 -3.07 7.95
CA ASN A 79 -18.56 -2.56 8.82
C ASN A 79 -18.64 -3.27 10.18
N ASN A 80 -17.85 -4.33 10.41
CA ASN A 80 -17.87 -5.14 11.62
C ASN A 80 -19.28 -5.61 12.01
N ARG A 81 -19.97 -6.27 11.08
CA ARG A 81 -21.34 -6.77 11.30
C ARG A 81 -21.36 -8.00 12.21
N GLU A 82 -20.23 -8.67 12.29
CA GLU A 82 -19.93 -9.80 13.16
C GLU A 82 -19.84 -9.41 14.64
N GLY A 83 -19.61 -8.12 14.94
CA GLY A 83 -19.52 -7.63 16.32
C GLY A 83 -18.18 -7.93 17.00
N PHE A 84 -17.10 -8.02 16.23
CA PHE A 84 -15.76 -8.25 16.74
C PHE A 84 -15.28 -7.14 17.66
N THR A 85 -14.52 -7.53 18.67
CA THR A 85 -13.80 -6.58 19.53
C THR A 85 -12.39 -6.45 18.99
N PHE A 86 -12.06 -5.25 18.50
CA PHE A 86 -10.72 -4.96 17.97
C PHE A 86 -9.78 -4.41 19.03
N ASN A 87 -8.48 -4.49 18.71
CA ASN A 87 -7.40 -3.90 19.51
C ASN A 87 -7.71 -2.46 19.91
N SER A 88 -7.46 -2.11 21.18
CA SER A 88 -7.88 -0.84 21.81
C SER A 88 -7.36 0.45 21.14
N GLY A 89 -6.30 0.36 20.32
CA GLY A 89 -5.77 1.45 19.51
C GLY A 89 -6.42 1.62 18.14
N CYS A 90 -7.25 0.67 17.71
CA CYS A 90 -7.93 0.68 16.42
C CYS A 90 -9.37 1.22 16.55
N ARG A 91 -9.68 2.27 15.81
CA ARG A 91 -10.98 2.96 15.79
C ARG A 91 -11.53 3.03 14.37
N ALA A 92 -12.85 3.03 14.25
CA ALA A 92 -13.53 3.20 12.98
C ALA A 92 -13.18 4.57 12.32
N PRO A 93 -13.26 4.69 10.99
CA PRO A 93 -13.65 3.66 10.02
C PRO A 93 -12.62 2.53 9.91
N TYR A 94 -13.12 1.30 9.79
CA TYR A 94 -12.28 0.12 9.55
C TYR A 94 -12.21 -0.18 8.06
N TYR A 95 -11.09 -0.74 7.63
CA TYR A 95 -10.88 -1.18 6.26
C TYR A 95 -10.30 -2.58 6.25
N GLU A 96 -10.81 -3.43 5.36
CA GLU A 96 -10.28 -4.77 5.13
C GLU A 96 -9.42 -4.81 3.87
N PHE A 97 -8.38 -5.65 3.90
CA PHE A 97 -7.51 -5.88 2.75
C PHE A 97 -7.02 -7.33 2.71
N PRO A 98 -6.94 -7.99 1.54
CA PRO A 98 -6.53 -9.39 1.45
C PRO A 98 -5.13 -9.64 2.02
N LEU A 99 -4.99 -10.73 2.77
CA LEU A 99 -3.76 -11.14 3.43
C LEU A 99 -3.25 -12.47 2.85
N PHE A 100 -1.99 -12.46 2.39
CA PHE A 100 -1.31 -13.63 1.82
C PHE A 100 0.02 -13.87 2.53
N ARG A 101 0.49 -15.12 2.49
CA ARG A 101 1.79 -15.52 3.06
C ARG A 101 2.98 -15.10 2.19
N SER A 102 2.84 -15.13 0.87
CA SER A 102 3.97 -14.97 -0.05
C SER A 102 4.01 -13.61 -0.76
N SER A 103 2.96 -12.79 -0.65
CA SER A 103 2.84 -11.57 -1.43
C SER A 103 1.92 -10.55 -0.78
N VAL A 104 1.99 -9.30 -1.26
CA VAL A 104 0.96 -8.28 -1.04
C VAL A 104 -0.03 -8.38 -2.19
N TYR A 105 -1.32 -8.32 -1.89
CA TYR A 105 -2.37 -8.39 -2.90
C TYR A 105 -2.32 -7.21 -3.88
N THR A 106 -2.42 -7.51 -5.18
CA THR A 106 -2.41 -6.51 -6.26
C THR A 106 -3.62 -6.63 -7.19
N GLY A 107 -4.54 -7.57 -6.92
CA GLY A 107 -5.69 -7.89 -7.75
C GLY A 107 -5.88 -9.40 -7.93
N GLY A 108 -7.00 -9.81 -8.54
CA GLY A 108 -7.37 -11.22 -8.70
C GLY A 108 -8.19 -11.77 -7.53
N ASP A 109 -8.13 -13.08 -7.30
CA ASP A 109 -8.83 -13.73 -6.20
C ASP A 109 -8.27 -13.26 -4.84
N PRO A 110 -9.09 -12.68 -3.94
CA PRO A 110 -8.64 -12.21 -2.63
C PRO A 110 -8.46 -13.34 -1.60
N SER A 111 -8.79 -14.59 -1.92
CA SER A 111 -8.77 -15.71 -0.98
C SER A 111 -9.63 -15.43 0.29
N TYR A 112 -9.32 -16.09 1.41
CA TYR A 112 -10.16 -16.10 2.62
C TYR A 112 -9.79 -15.03 3.65
N ASN A 113 -8.51 -14.72 3.78
CA ASN A 113 -7.98 -13.97 4.92
C ASN A 113 -7.89 -12.47 4.62
N ARG A 114 -8.17 -11.64 5.62
CA ARG A 114 -8.10 -10.18 5.54
C ARG A 114 -7.36 -9.63 6.74
N VAL A 115 -6.51 -8.64 6.52
CA VAL A 115 -6.10 -7.74 7.59
C VAL A 115 -7.14 -6.63 7.73
N VAL A 116 -7.48 -6.26 8.96
CA VAL A 116 -8.32 -5.11 9.27
C VAL A 116 -7.44 -4.00 9.84
N ILE A 117 -7.56 -2.81 9.26
CA ILE A 117 -6.91 -1.59 9.75
C ILE A 117 -7.95 -0.55 10.13
N GLY A 118 -7.56 0.37 11.01
CA GLY A 118 -8.38 1.48 11.46
C GLY A 118 -7.51 2.63 11.93
N SER A 119 -8.11 3.66 12.53
CA SER A 119 -7.39 4.87 13.00
C SER A 119 -6.48 5.46 11.92
N VAL A 120 -6.90 5.41 10.64
CA VAL A 120 -6.07 5.82 9.51
C VAL A 120 -5.92 7.34 9.52
N SER A 121 -4.67 7.82 9.51
CA SER A 121 -4.33 9.24 9.49
C SER A 121 -3.10 9.48 8.63
N GLY A 122 -3.30 10.07 7.45
CA GLY A 122 -2.25 10.22 6.45
C GLY A 122 -1.65 8.87 6.10
N SER A 123 -0.34 8.72 6.27
CA SER A 123 0.34 7.45 6.04
C SER A 123 0.30 6.47 7.22
N ASN A 124 -0.31 6.82 8.36
CA ASN A 124 -0.34 5.96 9.55
C ASN A 124 -1.68 5.23 9.70
N ALA A 125 -1.66 4.07 10.36
CA ALA A 125 -2.86 3.33 10.73
C ALA A 125 -2.59 2.45 11.96
N ALA A 126 -3.66 1.96 12.59
CA ALA A 126 -3.59 0.90 13.59
C ALA A 126 -4.00 -0.43 12.97
N PHE A 127 -3.25 -1.50 13.28
CA PHE A 127 -3.71 -2.86 13.06
C PHE A 127 -4.85 -3.18 14.05
N CYS A 128 -5.95 -3.69 13.54
CA CYS A 128 -7.13 -4.03 14.34
C CYS A 128 -7.14 -5.51 14.65
N ASP A 129 -7.11 -6.33 13.59
CA ASP A 129 -7.09 -7.79 13.68
C ASP A 129 -6.84 -8.43 12.30
N VAL A 130 -6.70 -9.75 12.27
CA VAL A 130 -6.87 -10.58 11.07
C VAL A 130 -8.19 -11.33 11.18
N ILE A 131 -8.92 -11.39 10.07
CA ILE A 131 -10.20 -12.10 9.97
C ILE A 131 -10.18 -13.06 8.78
N THR A 132 -11.01 -14.10 8.82
CA THR A 132 -11.07 -15.11 7.76
C THR A 132 -12.48 -15.55 7.43
N HIS A 133 -12.75 -15.79 6.15
CA HIS A 133 -13.93 -16.54 5.72
C HIS A 133 -13.78 -18.04 5.96
N TYR A 134 -12.56 -18.55 6.17
CA TYR A 134 -12.35 -19.98 6.36
C TYR A 134 -13.04 -20.45 7.64
N GLY A 135 -13.87 -21.49 7.52
CA GLY A 135 -14.70 -21.99 8.62
C GLY A 135 -15.94 -21.14 8.94
N ALA A 136 -16.10 -19.95 8.34
CA ALA A 136 -17.28 -19.12 8.51
C ALA A 136 -18.45 -19.58 7.62
N SER A 137 -19.68 -19.29 8.03
CA SER A 137 -20.87 -19.55 7.22
C SER A 137 -21.17 -18.37 6.28
N GLY A 138 -21.55 -18.70 5.04
CA GLY A 138 -21.92 -17.68 4.03
C GLY A 138 -20.78 -16.70 3.74
N ASN A 139 -21.06 -15.41 3.86
CA ASN A 139 -20.09 -14.32 3.66
C ASN A 139 -19.62 -13.70 4.98
N ASN A 140 -19.82 -14.37 6.11
CA ASN A 140 -19.37 -13.88 7.41
C ASN A 140 -17.87 -14.10 7.56
N PHE A 141 -17.29 -13.44 8.55
CA PHE A 141 -15.93 -13.69 8.99
C PHE A 141 -15.88 -14.35 10.37
N LEU A 142 -14.72 -14.92 10.69
CA LEU A 142 -14.26 -15.24 12.04
C LEU A 142 -13.00 -14.41 12.34
N GLN A 143 -12.77 -14.06 13.62
CA GLN A 143 -11.48 -13.52 14.07
C GLN A 143 -10.44 -14.64 14.10
N CYS A 144 -9.21 -14.30 13.71
CA CYS A 144 -8.06 -15.17 13.86
C CYS A 144 -7.41 -14.97 15.25
N ASP A 145 -6.63 -15.95 15.70
CA ASP A 145 -5.91 -15.89 16.99
C ASP A 145 -4.57 -15.15 16.89
#